data_AF-A0A0A1UNY6-F1
#
_entry.id   AF-A0A0A1UNY6-F1
#
_cell.length_a   1.000
_cell.length_b   1.000
_cell.length_c   1.000
_cell.angle_alpha   90.00
_cell.angle_beta   90.00
_cell.angle_gamma   90.00
#
_symmetry.space_group_name_H-M   'P 1'
#
loop_
_entity.id
_entity.type
_entity.pdbx_description
1 polymer ?
#
loop_
_entity_poly.entity_id
_entity_poly.type
_entity_poly.pdbx_seq_one_letter_code
_entity_poly.pdbx_strand_id
1 'polypeptide(L)' 'MSAPVFWSTPLKYCRWAARERPALFWSVIIGAAGPIAMPIVPPIRKYFGDADPAPIPVTYPVPTGPRKQLTGYDD' A
#
# COMPACT_ATOMS: atom_id res chain seq x y z
N MET A 1 -25.72 -18.18 -24.55
CA MET A 1 -24.37 -18.78 -24.66
C MET A 1 -24.04 -19.39 -23.29
N SER A 2 -23.70 -20.66 -23.20
CA SER A 2 -23.35 -21.31 -21.93
C SER A 2 -22.05 -20.72 -21.35
N ALA A 3 -21.94 -20.66 -20.02
CA ALA A 3 -20.73 -20.19 -19.36
C ALA A 3 -19.57 -21.18 -19.62
N PRO A 4 -18.39 -20.73 -20.08
CA PRO A 4 -17.22 -21.59 -20.22
C PRO A 4 -16.75 -22.08 -18.84
N VAL A 5 -16.17 -23.28 -18.75
CA VAL A 5 -15.66 -23.83 -17.49
C VAL A 5 -14.24 -23.28 -17.24
N PHE A 6 -14.03 -22.63 -16.09
CA PHE A 6 -12.74 -22.01 -15.74
C PHE A 6 -11.55 -22.95 -15.88
N TRP A 7 -11.65 -24.18 -15.33
CA TRP A 7 -10.57 -25.17 -15.35
C TRP A 7 -10.28 -25.80 -16.73
N SER A 8 -11.14 -25.56 -17.73
CA SER A 8 -10.91 -26.03 -19.10
C SER A 8 -10.33 -24.94 -20.01
N THR A 9 -10.81 -23.70 -19.84
CA THR A 9 -10.51 -22.58 -20.74
C THR A 9 -10.47 -21.25 -19.96
N PRO A 10 -9.49 -21.06 -19.07
CA PRO A 10 -9.48 -19.94 -18.11
C PRO A 10 -9.50 -18.56 -18.78
N LEU A 11 -8.73 -18.37 -19.87
CA LEU A 11 -8.73 -17.10 -20.61
C LEU A 11 -10.08 -16.81 -21.29
N LYS A 12 -10.76 -17.86 -21.78
CA LYS A 12 -12.10 -17.73 -22.38
C LYS A 12 -13.14 -17.40 -21.31
N TYR A 13 -13.00 -17.98 -20.10
CA TYR A 13 -13.80 -17.63 -18.94
C TYR A 13 -13.62 -16.18 -18.52
N CYS A 14 -12.39 -15.70 -18.35
CA CYS A 14 -12.15 -14.30 -18.00
C CYS A 14 -12.76 -13.33 -19.03
N ARG A 15 -12.59 -13.61 -20.33
CA ARG A 15 -13.18 -12.78 -21.41
C ARG A 15 -14.72 -12.81 -21.42
N TRP A 16 -15.33 -13.92 -21.01
CA TRP A 16 -16.78 -14.03 -20.86
C TRP A 16 -17.26 -13.31 -19.60
N ALA A 17 -16.63 -13.57 -18.46
CA ALA A 17 -16.98 -12.99 -17.16
C ALA A 17 -16.85 -11.46 -17.17
N ALA A 18 -15.83 -10.90 -17.83
CA ALA A 18 -15.65 -9.46 -17.96
C ALA A 18 -16.80 -8.75 -18.71
N ARG A 19 -17.53 -9.44 -19.60
CA ARG A 19 -18.64 -8.86 -20.39
C ARG A 19 -20.02 -9.25 -19.84
N GLU A 20 -20.20 -10.50 -19.47
CA GLU A 20 -21.50 -11.06 -19.05
C GLU A 20 -21.78 -10.88 -17.54
N ARG A 21 -20.72 -10.82 -16.74
CA ARG A 21 -20.77 -10.66 -15.28
C ARG A 21 -19.78 -9.58 -14.79
N PRO A 22 -19.87 -8.35 -15.34
CA PRO A 22 -18.85 -7.32 -15.13
C PRO A 22 -18.69 -6.94 -13.65
N ALA A 23 -19.80 -6.85 -12.91
CA ALA A 23 -19.77 -6.51 -11.49
C ALA A 23 -18.90 -7.51 -10.69
N LEU A 24 -19.09 -8.82 -10.91
CA LEU A 24 -18.33 -9.85 -10.20
C LEU A 24 -16.86 -9.87 -10.63
N PHE A 25 -16.62 -9.87 -11.94
CA PHE A 25 -15.26 -9.95 -12.48
C PHE A 25 -14.40 -8.76 -12.03
N TRP A 26 -14.89 -7.53 -12.23
CA TRP A 26 -14.11 -6.34 -11.91
C TRP A 26 -14.00 -6.09 -10.41
N SER A 27 -14.98 -6.48 -9.59
CA SER A 27 -14.85 -6.40 -8.14
C SER A 27 -13.70 -7.27 -7.63
N VAL A 28 -13.55 -8.49 -8.15
CA VAL A 28 -12.45 -9.38 -7.77
C VAL A 28 -11.10 -8.83 -8.26
N ILE A 29 -11.02 -8.35 -9.50
CA ILE A 29 -9.77 -7.80 -10.05
C ILE A 29 -9.32 -6.56 -9.29
N ILE A 30 -10.21 -5.59 -9.06
CA ILE A 30 -9.88 -4.36 -8.33
C ILE A 30 -9.59 -4.68 -6.86
N GLY A 31 -10.38 -5.56 -6.25
CA GLY A 31 -10.18 -6.00 -4.87
C GLY A 31 -8.84 -6.71 -4.67
N ALA A 32 -8.40 -7.52 -5.64
CA ALA A 32 -7.09 -8.19 -5.59
C ALA A 32 -5.92 -7.25 -5.95
N ALA A 33 -6.14 -6.24 -6.80
CA ALA A 33 -5.09 -5.32 -7.22
C ALA A 33 -4.46 -4.56 -6.04
N GLY A 34 -5.25 -4.16 -5.04
CA GLY A 34 -4.74 -3.46 -3.85
C GLY A 34 -3.73 -4.27 -3.02
N PRO A 35 -4.11 -5.46 -2.51
CA PRO A 35 -3.19 -6.34 -1.78
C PRO A 35 -1.96 -6.76 -2.59
N ILE A 36 -2.10 -6.94 -3.91
CA ILE A 36 -0.97 -7.26 -4.81
C ILE A 36 -0.04 -6.05 -4.98
N ALA A 37 -0.59 -4.84 -5.04
CA ALA A 37 0.20 -3.61 -5.16
C ALA A 37 1.04 -3.33 -3.90
N MET A 38 0.60 -3.74 -2.71
CA MET A 38 1.29 -3.50 -1.44
C MET A 38 2.75 -4.00 -1.41
N PRO A 39 3.09 -5.24 -1.82
CA PRO A 39 4.48 -5.68 -1.90
C PRO A 39 5.22 -5.22 -3.16
N ILE A 40 4.52 -4.86 -4.24
CA ILE A 40 5.12 -4.54 -5.54
C ILE A 40 5.48 -3.06 -5.66
N VAL A 41 4.60 -2.16 -5.24
CA VAL A 41 4.73 -0.72 -5.47
C VAL A 41 5.81 -0.07 -4.59
N PRO A 42 5.93 -0.35 -3.28
CA PRO A 42 6.96 0.26 -2.44
C PRO A 42 8.42 0.07 -2.90
N PRO A 43 8.90 -1.13 -3.29
CA PRO A 43 10.28 -1.26 -3.77
C PRO A 43 10.52 -0.49 -5.08
N ILE A 44 9.52 -0.41 -5.97
CA ILE A 44 9.59 0.39 -7.19
C ILE A 44 9.69 1.88 -6.86
N ARG A 45 8.86 2.38 -5.93
CA ARG A 45 8.92 3.77 -5.46
C ARG A 45 10.30 4.11 -4.90
N LYS A 46 10.84 3.26 -4.02
CA LYS A 46 12.19 3.42 -3.44
C LYS A 46 13.29 3.42 -4.49
N TYR A 47 13.17 2.58 -5.53
CA TYR A 47 14.11 2.57 -6.65
C TYR A 47 14.14 3.90 -7.43
N PHE A 48 13.00 4.58 -7.56
CA PHE A 48 12.90 5.90 -8.18
C PHE A 48 13.27 7.07 -7.25
N GLY A 49 13.78 6.79 -6.04
CA GLY A 49 14.23 7.80 -5.08
C GLY A 49 13.15 8.34 -4.16
N ASP A 50 11.95 7.75 -4.16
CA ASP A 50 10.91 8.08 -3.19
C ASP A 50 11.22 7.39 -1.85
N ALA A 51 11.73 8.18 -0.89
CA ALA A 51 12.13 7.72 0.43
C ALA A 51 11.00 7.89 1.46
N ASP A 52 10.95 6.97 2.43
CA ASP A 52 9.96 7.05 3.51
C ASP A 52 10.23 8.30 4.38
N PRO A 53 9.20 9.12 4.69
CA PRO A 53 9.38 10.30 5.52
C PRO A 53 9.77 9.91 6.94
N ALA A 54 10.54 10.80 7.60
CA ALA A 54 10.88 10.61 9.01
C ALA A 54 9.61 10.63 9.89
N PRO A 55 9.55 9.83 10.97
CA PRO A 55 8.42 9.84 11.88
C PRO A 55 8.20 11.22 12.51
N ILE A 56 6.95 11.67 12.54
CA ILE A 56 6.57 12.94 13.17
C ILE A 56 6.63 12.76 14.70
N PRO A 57 7.26 13.67 15.46
CA PRO A 57 7.22 13.63 16.91
C PRO A 57 5.79 13.77 17.43
N VAL A 58 5.35 12.80 18.23
CA VAL A 58 4.02 12.80 18.87
C VAL A 58 4.06 13.31 20.32
N THR A 59 5.25 13.54 20.84
CA THR A 59 5.51 14.04 22.19
C THR A 59 6.60 15.10 22.16
N TYR A 60 6.72 15.87 23.24
CA TYR A 60 7.83 16.81 23.39
C TYR A 60 9.16 16.05 23.29
N PRO A 61 10.09 16.45 22.39
CA PRO A 61 11.34 15.73 22.20
C PRO A 61 12.28 16.00 23.37
N VAL A 62 12.21 15.15 24.40
CA VAL A 62 13.09 15.22 25.56
C VAL A 62 14.49 14.74 25.16
N PRO A 63 15.55 15.56 25.32
CA PRO A 63 16.92 15.12 25.08
C PRO A 63 17.29 13.95 25.99
N THR A 64 18.03 12.96 25.47
CA THR A 64 18.45 11.77 26.24
C THR A 64 19.66 12.02 27.15
N GLY A 65 20.25 13.22 27.10
CA GLY A 65 21.45 13.57 27.83
C GLY A 65 21.22 13.95 29.30
N PRO A 66 22.28 13.96 30.13
CA PRO A 66 22.21 14.45 31.49
C PRO A 66 21.91 15.95 31.53
N ARG A 67 21.35 16.41 32.66
CA ARG A 67 21.12 17.84 32.89
C ARG A 67 22.43 18.62 32.81
N LYS A 68 22.39 19.77 32.14
CA LYS A 68 23.52 20.71 32.07
C LYS A 68 23.25 21.86 33.03
N GLN A 69 24.27 22.32 33.76
CA GLN A 69 24.21 23.59 34.46
C GLN A 69 24.19 24.71 33.43
N LEU A 70 23.19 25.59 33.54
CA LEU A 70 22.98 26.75 32.69
C LEU A 70 23.14 28.00 33.56
N THR A 71 23.38 29.15 32.94
CA THR A 71 23.46 30.46 33.61
C THR A 71 22.60 31.47 32.85
N GLY A 72 22.02 32.46 33.54
CA GLY A 72 21.16 33.48 32.95
C GLY A 72 19.67 33.23 33.22
N TYR A 73 18.89 34.33 33.31
CA TYR A 73 17.53 34.36 33.88
C TYR A 73 17.47 34.01 35.38
N ASP A 74 18.58 34.22 36.10
CA ASP A 74 18.60 34.26 37.56
C ASP A 74 17.86 35.52 38.06
N ASP A 75 17.32 35.51 39.28
CA ASP A 75 16.48 36.59 39.86
C ASP A 75 17.07 38.01 39.76
#